data_AF-B2LSH1-F1
#
_entry.id   AF-B2LSH1-F1
#
_cell.length_a   1.000
_cell.length_b   1.000
_cell.length_c   1.000
_cell.angle_alpha   90.00
_cell.angle_beta   90.00
_cell.angle_gamma   90.00
#
_symmetry.space_group_name_H-M   'P 1'
#
loop_
_entity.id
_entity.type
_entity.pdbx_description
1 polymer ?
#
loop_
_entity_poly.entity_id
_entity_poly.type
_entity_poly.pdbx_seq_one_letter_code
_entity_poly.pdbx_strand_id
1 'polypeptide(L)' 'QQEKALKDTDLIVLAPAFTLTELTDAFKIGFLLYIGFIVVDLVIANVLMAMGLNQVQPTNVAIPLKLLLFES' A
#
# COMPACT_ATOMS: atom_id res chain seq x y z
N GLN A 1 -44.01 15.66 -19.68
CA GLN A 1 -43.24 15.21 -18.51
C GLN A 1 -41.78 15.26 -18.93
N GLN A 2 -41.01 16.21 -18.41
CA GLN A 2 -39.60 16.35 -18.78
C GLN A 2 -38.81 15.24 -18.10
N GLU A 3 -38.31 14.30 -18.90
CA GLU A 3 -37.32 13.32 -18.48
C GLU A 3 -36.09 14.10 -18.01
N LYS A 4 -35.87 14.15 -16.69
CA LYS A 4 -34.62 14.67 -16.14
C LYS A 4 -33.52 13.68 -16.52
N ALA A 5 -32.91 13.89 -17.67
CA ALA A 5 -31.70 13.19 -18.06
C ALA A 5 -30.67 13.38 -16.94
N LEU A 6 -30.12 12.27 -16.44
CA LEU A 6 -29.05 12.28 -15.45
C LEU A 6 -27.88 13.04 -16.04
N LYS A 7 -27.39 14.03 -15.31
CA LYS A 7 -26.23 14.83 -15.70
C LYS A 7 -25.00 14.24 -15.05
N ASP A 8 -23.85 14.35 -15.71
CA ASP A 8 -22.57 13.89 -15.14
C ASP A 8 -22.18 14.64 -13.85
N THR A 9 -22.84 15.78 -13.58
CA THR A 9 -22.69 16.58 -12.36
C THR A 9 -23.59 16.09 -11.22
N ASP A 10 -24.53 15.19 -11.49
CA ASP A 10 -25.38 14.63 -10.45
C ASP A 10 -24.53 13.77 -9.51
N LEU A 11 -24.73 13.92 -8.20
CA LEU A 11 -23.93 13.25 -7.18
C LEU A 11 -23.95 11.71 -7.31
N ILE A 12 -25.02 11.15 -7.86
CA ILE A 12 -25.15 9.71 -8.10
C ILE A 12 -24.14 9.19 -9.15
N VAL A 13 -23.67 10.07 -10.05
CA VAL A 13 -22.63 9.78 -11.04
C VAL A 13 -21.25 10.19 -10.51
N LEU A 14 -21.17 11.36 -9.87
CA LEU A 14 -19.90 11.92 -9.40
C LEU A 14 -19.28 11.14 -8.23
N ALA A 15 -20.08 10.69 -7.27
CA ALA A 15 -19.60 9.98 -6.09
C ALA A 15 -18.86 8.66 -6.43
N PRO A 16 -19.42 7.74 -7.25
CA PRO A 16 -18.69 6.53 -7.63
C PRO A 16 -17.48 6.84 -8.53
N ALA A 17 -17.58 7.85 -9.41
CA ALA A 17 -16.44 8.26 -10.25
C ALA A 17 -15.26 8.75 -9.42
N PHE A 18 -15.51 9.66 -8.46
CA PHE A 18 -14.48 10.15 -7.53
C PHE A 18 -13.89 9.00 -6.70
N THR A 19 -14.73 8.10 -6.17
CA THR A 19 -14.26 6.97 -5.37
C THR A 19 -13.33 6.06 -6.17
N LEU A 20 -13.63 5.80 -7.45
CA LEU A 20 -12.78 5.00 -8.32
C LEU A 20 -11.43 5.69 -8.61
N THR A 21 -11.44 7.00 -8.84
CA THR A 21 -10.22 7.79 -9.05
C THR A 21 -9.34 7.79 -7.81
N GLU A 22 -9.89 8.13 -6.65
CA GLU A 22 -9.17 8.14 -5.37
C GLU A 22 -8.67 6.75 -4.99
N LEU A 23 -9.46 5.70 -5.20
CA LEU A 23 -9.03 4.33 -4.95
C LEU A 23 -7.82 3.96 -5.82
N THR A 24 -7.83 4.37 -7.09
CA THR A 24 -6.71 4.11 -8.00
C THR A 24 -5.46 4.85 -7.57
N ASP A 25 -5.58 6.10 -7.15
CA ASP A 25 -4.44 6.91 -6.69
C ASP A 25 -3.91 6.43 -5.33
N ALA A 26 -4.79 6.07 -4.40
CA ALA A 26 -4.43 5.43 -3.15
C ALA A 26 -3.71 4.09 -3.38
N PHE A 27 -4.14 3.31 -4.38
CA PHE A 27 -3.48 2.05 -4.72
C PHE A 27 -2.06 2.27 -5.28
N LYS A 28 -1.84 3.30 -6.09
CA LYS A 28 -0.50 3.66 -6.58
C LYS A 28 0.45 4.02 -5.43
N ILE A 29 -0.03 4.85 -4.49
CA ILE A 29 0.75 5.24 -3.31
C ILE A 29 1.03 4.02 -2.43
N GLY A 30 -0.01 3.22 -2.14
CA GLY A 30 0.10 1.99 -1.36
C GLY A 30 1.05 0.97 -1.99
N PHE A 31 1.04 0.84 -3.31
CA PHE A 31 1.95 -0.05 -4.03
C PHE A 31 3.42 0.37 -3.90
N LEU A 32 3.70 1.68 -4.01
CA LEU A 32 5.06 2.18 -3.83
C LEU A 32 5.59 1.95 -2.41
N LEU A 33 4.75 2.22 -1.40
CA LEU A 33 5.08 1.92 0.01
C LEU A 33 5.30 0.42 0.24
N TYR A 34 4.45 -0.42 -0.36
CA TYR A 34 4.56 -1.88 -0.26
C TYR A 34 5.87 -2.42 -0.85
N ILE A 35 6.32 -1.89 -1.99
CA ILE A 35 7.62 -2.26 -2.57
C ILE A 35 8.76 -1.94 -1.59
N GLY A 36 8.76 -0.74 -0.99
CA GLY A 36 9.77 -0.37 0.01
C GLY A 36 9.83 -1.37 1.17
N PHE A 37 8.68 -1.76 1.70
CA PHE A 37 8.61 -2.74 2.79
C PHE A 37 9.05 -4.15 2.38
N ILE A 38 8.76 -4.59 1.15
CA ILE A 38 9.26 -5.89 0.64
C ILE A 38 10.79 -5.88 0.57
N VAL A 39 11.39 -4.78 0.08
CA VAL A 39 12.85 -4.69 -0.03
C VAL A 39 13.50 -4.87 1.35
N VAL A 40 12.94 -4.23 2.37
CA VAL A 40 13.41 -4.38 3.76
C VAL A 40 13.33 -5.83 4.22
N ASP A 41 12.17 -6.49 4.02
CA ASP A 41 12.00 -7.89 4.41
C ASP A 41 13.01 -8.82 3.72
N LEU A 42 13.22 -8.63 2.42
CA LEU A 42 14.15 -9.43 1.63
C LEU A 42 15.60 -9.22 2.07
N VAL A 43 16.00 -7.97 2.32
CA VAL A 43 17.34 -7.64 2.82
C VAL A 43 17.58 -8.28 4.19
N ILE A 44 16.64 -8.13 5.12
CA ILE A 44 16.75 -8.70 6.46
C ILE A 44 16.81 -10.23 6.40
N ALA A 45 15.95 -10.87 5.61
CA ALA A 45 15.97 -12.32 5.43
C ALA A 45 17.32 -12.80 4.90
N ASN A 46 17.87 -12.14 3.87
CA ASN A 46 19.16 -12.50 3.30
C ASN A 46 20.32 -12.32 4.29
N VAL A 47 20.31 -11.24 5.08
CA VAL A 47 21.32 -11.00 6.13
C VAL A 47 21.24 -12.07 7.22
N LEU A 48 20.04 -12.40 7.72
CA LEU A 48 19.87 -13.43 8.75
C LEU A 48 20.29 -14.82 8.25
N MET A 49 19.95 -15.16 7.00
CA MET A 49 20.37 -16.42 6.37
C MET A 49 21.90 -16.47 6.21
N ALA A 50 22.55 -15.38 5.80
CA ALA A 50 24.00 -15.28 5.69
C ALA A 50 24.71 -15.43 7.05
N MET A 51 24.06 -15.02 8.15
CA MET A 51 24.55 -15.19 9.52
C MET A 51 24.32 -16.62 10.08
N GLY A 52 23.66 -17.51 9.32
CA GLY A 52 23.32 -18.86 9.78
C GLY A 52 22.17 -18.92 10.79
N LEU A 53 21.42 -17.82 10.96
CA LEU A 53 20.34 -17.71 11.94
C LEU A 53 19.01 -18.21 11.37
N ASN A 54 18.92 -19.52 11.13
CA ASN A 54 17.73 -20.16 10.56
C ASN A 54 16.54 -20.25 11.54
N GLN A 55 16.77 -20.12 12.84
CA GLN A 55 15.72 -20.19 13.86
C GLN A 55 15.07 -18.84 14.17
N VAL A 56 15.69 -17.73 13.76
CA VAL A 56 15.12 -16.40 13.94
C VAL A 56 14.27 -16.10 12.71
N GLN A 57 12.96 -15.91 12.92
CA GLN A 57 12.07 -15.50 11.84
C GLN A 57 12.41 -14.06 11.42
N PRO A 58 12.75 -13.80 10.14
CA PRO A 58 13.10 -12.47 9.66
C PRO A 58 12.06 -11.39 9.96
N THR A 59 10.78 -11.78 9.99
CA THR A 59 9.66 -10.89 10.32
C THR A 59 9.81 -10.20 11.66
N ASN A 60 10.34 -10.86 12.70
CA ASN A 60 10.48 -10.28 14.03
C ASN A 60 11.53 -9.16 14.08
N VAL A 61 12.55 -9.24 13.23
CA VAL A 61 13.57 -8.19 13.07
C VAL A 61 13.06 -7.09 12.14
N ALA A 62 12.24 -7.45 11.15
CA ALA A 62 11.69 -6.50 10.18
C ALA A 62 10.63 -5.56 10.76
N ILE A 63 9.78 -6.02 11.68
CA ILE A 63 8.72 -5.19 12.30
C ILE A 63 9.25 -3.88 12.90
N PRO A 64 10.25 -3.88 13.82
CA PRO A 64 10.78 -2.64 14.37
C PRO A 64 11.50 -1.77 13.32
N LEU A 65 12.15 -2.38 12.33
CA LEU A 65 12.84 -1.64 11.26
C LEU A 65 11.86 -0.94 10.31
N LYS A 66 10.74 -1.59 9.98
CA LYS A 66 9.66 -1.02 9.17
C LYS A 66 9.02 0.19 9.85
N LEU A 67 8.85 0.15 11.17
CA LEU A 67 8.33 1.28 11.94
C LEU A 67 9.29 2.49 11.87
N LEU A 68 10.60 2.27 12.00
CA LEU A 68 11.59 3.35 11.85
C LEU A 68 11.58 3.97 10.45
N LEU A 69 11.43 3.15 9.40
CA LEU A 69 11.34 3.61 8.01
C LEU A 69 10.04 4.35 7.68
N PHE A 70 8.98 4.13 8.45
CA PHE A 70 7.70 4.82 8.28
C PHE A 70 7.66 6.17 9.01
N GLU A 71 8.38 6.28 10.13
CA GLU A 71 8.49 7.50 10.94
C GLU A 71 9.59 8.47 10.46
N SER A 72 10.41 8.07 9.48
CA SER A 72 11.49 8.89 8.89
C SER A 72 11.13 9.42 7.51
#